data_AF-A0A7R9GYC5-F1
#
_entry.id   AF-A0A7R9GYC5-F1
#
_cell.length_a   1.000
_cell.length_b   1.000
_cell.length_c   1.000
_cell.angle_alpha   90.00
_cell.angle_beta   90.00
_cell.angle_gamma   90.00
#
_symmetry.space_group_name_H-M   'P 1'
#
loop_
_entity.id
_entity.type
_entity.pdbx_description
1 polymer ?
#
loop_
_entity_poly.entity_id
_entity_poly.type
_entity_poly.pdbx_seq_one_letter_code
_entity_poly.pdbx_strand_id
1 'polypeptide(L)'
;MGTYLVFDDGDIDQPKVEAREWERNRFHFDDVAKAMLTLFTVSTFEGWPGLLYVSIDSNTENRGPVHNYRPIVAAYYIIYIIIIAFFMVNIFVGFVIVTFQNEGEQEYKNCELDKNQRNCIEFALKAKPVRRYIPKHRIQYKVWWFVTSQPFEYTIFVLIMLNTITLAMKFHNQPDYYNKFLDNLNVIFTTVFAMEFVFKLAAFRFKNYFGDAWNVFDFIIVLGSIIDIIYAEVNMAELK
;
A
#
# COMPACT_ATOMS: atom_id res chain seq x y z
N MET A 1 -30.14 8.62 -42.94
CA MET A 1 -29.66 7.93 -41.72
C MET A 1 -29.98 6.46 -41.89
N GLY A 2 -28.99 5.59 -41.74
CA GLY A 2 -29.15 4.13 -41.92
C GLY A 2 -28.92 3.42 -40.59
N THR A 3 -29.25 2.14 -40.56
CA THR A 3 -28.94 1.26 -39.42
C THR A 3 -27.70 0.41 -39.71
N TYR A 4 -27.12 -0.17 -38.66
CA TYR A 4 -26.07 -1.17 -38.75
C TYR A 4 -26.31 -2.28 -37.73
N LEU A 5 -25.62 -3.40 -37.92
CA LEU A 5 -25.70 -4.54 -37.01
C LEU A 5 -24.48 -4.51 -36.10
N VAL A 6 -24.72 -4.63 -34.80
CA VAL A 6 -23.72 -4.86 -33.76
C VAL A 6 -23.79 -6.32 -33.34
N PHE A 7 -22.63 -6.94 -33.21
CA PHE A 7 -22.48 -8.32 -32.77
C PHE A 7 -21.75 -8.29 -31.43
N ASP A 8 -22.47 -8.48 -30.34
CA ASP A 8 -21.89 -8.52 -29.00
C ASP A 8 -21.02 -9.77 -28.85
N ASP A 9 -19.81 -9.61 -28.30
CA ASP A 9 -18.82 -10.69 -28.12
C ASP A 9 -18.47 -11.48 -29.39
N GLY A 10 -18.76 -10.92 -30.57
CA GLY A 10 -18.57 -11.59 -31.86
C GLY A 10 -19.59 -12.69 -32.17
N ASP A 11 -20.69 -12.78 -31.41
CA ASP A 11 -21.78 -13.71 -31.71
C ASP A 11 -22.55 -13.25 -32.95
N ILE A 12 -22.41 -14.01 -34.03
CA ILE A 12 -23.04 -13.72 -35.33
C ILE A 12 -24.54 -14.06 -35.31
N ASP A 13 -24.97 -14.90 -34.37
CA ASP A 13 -26.33 -15.45 -34.32
C ASP A 13 -27.33 -14.47 -33.67
N GLN A 14 -26.86 -13.47 -32.90
CA GLN A 14 -27.69 -12.48 -32.23
C GLN A 14 -27.33 -11.02 -32.59
N PRO A 15 -27.57 -10.58 -33.85
CA PRO A 15 -27.28 -9.21 -34.25
C PRO A 15 -28.25 -8.21 -33.61
N LYS A 16 -27.71 -7.15 -33.02
CA LYS A 16 -28.48 -5.98 -32.54
C LYS A 16 -28.49 -4.90 -33.61
N VAL A 17 -29.66 -4.33 -33.88
CA VAL A 17 -29.81 -3.25 -34.85
C VAL A 17 -29.65 -1.92 -34.14
N GLU A 18 -28.69 -1.11 -34.57
CA GLU A 18 -28.46 0.22 -34.04
C GLU A 18 -28.53 1.30 -35.14
N ALA A 19 -28.87 2.53 -34.75
CA ALA A 19 -28.87 3.67 -35.65
C ALA A 19 -27.45 4.20 -35.85
N ARG A 20 -27.08 4.56 -37.08
CA ARG A 20 -25.78 5.19 -37.35
C ARG A 20 -25.85 6.66 -36.99
N GLU A 21 -24.99 7.09 -36.08
CA GLU A 21 -24.83 8.48 -35.68
C GLU A 21 -23.40 8.96 -35.92
N TRP A 22 -23.24 10.24 -36.26
CA TRP A 22 -21.93 10.87 -36.34
C TRP A 22 -21.54 11.41 -34.98
N GLU A 23 -20.68 10.69 -34.28
CA GLU A 23 -20.21 11.08 -32.96
C GLU A 23 -18.89 11.84 -33.03
N ARG A 24 -18.72 12.80 -32.12
CA ARG A 24 -17.46 13.54 -31.94
C ARG A 24 -16.70 12.94 -30.76
N ASN A 25 -15.37 12.83 -30.90
CA ASN A 25 -14.54 12.43 -29.77
C ASN A 25 -14.66 13.45 -28.62
N ARG A 26 -14.74 12.95 -27.38
CA ARG A 26 -14.91 13.78 -26.18
C ARG A 26 -13.78 14.82 -26.01
N PHE A 27 -12.56 14.43 -26.34
CA PHE A 27 -11.37 15.28 -26.35
C PHE A 27 -10.91 15.48 -27.79
N HIS A 28 -10.86 16.74 -28.22
CA HIS A 28 -10.61 17.11 -29.62
C HIS A 28 -9.88 18.46 -29.71
N PHE A 29 -9.45 18.82 -30.92
CA PHE A 29 -8.56 19.96 -31.19
C PHE A 29 -9.20 21.06 -32.05
N ASP A 30 -10.54 21.18 -32.06
CA ASP A 30 -11.28 22.14 -32.92
C ASP A 30 -11.01 23.60 -32.52
N ASP A 31 -10.94 23.87 -31.20
CA ASP A 31 -10.73 25.19 -30.62
C ASP A 31 -9.57 25.16 -29.63
N VAL A 32 -8.91 26.31 -29.44
CA VAL A 32 -7.78 26.43 -28.51
C VAL A 32 -8.15 26.00 -27.08
N ALA A 33 -9.32 26.38 -26.58
CA ALA A 33 -9.76 25.98 -25.23
C ALA A 33 -9.96 24.47 -25.10
N LYS A 34 -10.53 23.83 -26.13
CA LYS A 34 -10.72 22.37 -26.15
C LYS A 34 -9.38 21.64 -26.34
N ALA A 35 -8.49 22.17 -27.18
CA ALA A 35 -7.14 21.67 -27.34
C ALA A 35 -6.34 21.74 -26.03
N MET A 36 -6.44 22.85 -25.28
CA MET A 36 -5.80 22.97 -23.96
C MET A 36 -6.34 21.94 -22.96
N LEU A 37 -7.66 21.70 -22.93
CA LEU A 37 -8.24 20.67 -22.08
C LEU A 37 -7.74 19.26 -22.49
N THR A 38 -7.70 18.98 -23.79
CA THR A 38 -7.17 17.73 -24.33
C THR A 38 -5.70 17.54 -23.95
N LEU A 39 -4.86 18.56 -24.11
CA LEU A 39 -3.46 18.53 -23.70
C LEU A 39 -3.28 18.41 -22.18
N PHE A 40 -4.15 19.03 -21.39
CA PHE A 40 -4.17 18.85 -19.94
C PHE A 40 -4.40 17.37 -19.57
N THR A 41 -5.37 16.68 -20.19
CA THR A 41 -5.57 15.24 -19.94
C THR A 41 -4.38 14.37 -20.37
N VAL A 42 -3.68 14.76 -21.43
CA VAL A 42 -2.42 14.09 -21.82
C VAL A 42 -1.33 14.34 -20.79
N SER A 43 -1.23 15.56 -20.24
CA SER A 43 -0.24 15.91 -19.23
C SER A 43 -0.44 15.19 -17.89
N THR A 44 -1.67 14.78 -17.57
CA THR A 44 -1.99 13.97 -16.39
C THR A 44 -1.81 12.46 -16.62
N PHE A 45 -1.40 12.05 -17.82
CA PHE A 45 -1.31 10.66 -18.26
C PHE A 45 -2.62 9.87 -18.20
N GLU A 46 -3.76 10.55 -18.27
CA GLU A 46 -5.08 9.91 -18.24
C GLU A 46 -5.65 9.76 -19.65
N GLY A 47 -5.94 8.52 -20.07
CA GLY A 47 -6.61 8.25 -21.36
C GLY A 47 -5.81 8.62 -22.62
N TRP A 48 -4.57 9.10 -22.47
CA TRP A 48 -3.72 9.54 -23.59
C TRP A 48 -3.46 8.47 -24.66
N PRO A 49 -3.38 7.14 -24.38
CA PRO A 49 -3.21 6.15 -25.45
C PRO A 49 -4.43 6.10 -26.36
N GLY A 50 -5.64 6.22 -25.81
CA GLY A 50 -6.88 6.25 -26.59
C GLY A 50 -6.92 7.47 -27.52
N LEU A 51 -6.55 8.65 -27.00
CA LEU A 51 -6.45 9.86 -27.80
C LEU A 51 -5.35 9.77 -28.87
N LEU A 52 -4.22 9.15 -28.55
CA LEU A 52 -3.13 8.89 -29.50
C LEU A 52 -3.63 8.03 -30.67
N TYR A 53 -4.32 6.91 -30.40
CA TYR A 53 -4.84 6.03 -31.44
C TYR A 53 -5.86 6.74 -32.34
N VAL A 54 -6.81 7.48 -31.74
CA VAL A 54 -7.76 8.31 -32.51
C VAL A 54 -7.03 9.34 -33.37
N SER A 55 -5.92 9.90 -32.88
CA SER A 55 -5.11 10.89 -33.62
C SER A 55 -4.27 10.26 -34.74
N ILE A 56 -3.74 9.04 -34.55
CA ILE A 56 -3.03 8.28 -35.60
C ILE A 56 -3.96 7.93 -36.75
N ASP A 57 -5.21 7.59 -36.42
CA ASP A 57 -6.23 7.21 -37.39
C ASP A 57 -6.90 8.44 -38.06
N SER A 58 -6.46 9.66 -37.73
CA SER A 58 -7.03 10.90 -38.28
C SER A 58 -6.80 11.03 -39.79
N ASN A 59 -7.88 11.28 -40.54
CA ASN A 59 -7.87 11.44 -42.00
C ASN A 59 -7.93 12.93 -42.40
N THR A 60 -8.65 13.27 -43.47
CA THR A 60 -8.98 14.64 -43.87
C THR A 60 -10.18 15.18 -43.09
N GLU A 61 -10.35 16.51 -43.11
CA GLU A 61 -11.49 17.19 -42.51
C GLU A 61 -12.84 16.60 -42.98
N ASN A 62 -13.80 16.50 -42.05
CA ASN A 62 -15.15 15.97 -42.27
C ASN A 62 -15.21 14.53 -42.82
N ARG A 63 -14.17 13.71 -42.56
CA ARG A 63 -14.17 12.27 -42.84
C ARG A 63 -13.84 11.45 -41.60
N GLY A 64 -14.37 10.22 -41.56
CA GLY A 64 -14.10 9.27 -40.50
C GLY A 64 -12.64 8.79 -40.47
N PRO A 65 -12.23 8.12 -39.38
CA PRO A 65 -10.87 7.63 -39.20
C PRO A 65 -10.50 6.55 -40.22
N VAL A 66 -9.22 6.50 -40.59
CA VAL A 66 -8.62 5.42 -41.38
C VAL A 66 -7.52 4.79 -40.54
N HIS A 67 -7.63 3.49 -40.31
CA HIS A 67 -6.72 2.78 -39.43
C HIS A 67 -5.25 2.95 -39.86
N ASN A 68 -4.40 3.38 -38.92
CA ASN A 68 -2.97 3.58 -39.08
C ASN A 68 -2.57 4.51 -40.24
N TYR A 69 -3.39 5.53 -40.52
CA TYR A 69 -3.15 6.44 -41.64
C TYR A 69 -1.95 7.38 -41.41
N ARG A 70 -1.76 7.89 -40.18
CA ARG A 70 -0.71 8.88 -39.85
C ARG A 70 0.04 8.53 -38.55
N PRO A 71 0.84 7.44 -38.54
CA PRO A 71 1.61 7.05 -37.35
C PRO A 71 2.62 8.12 -36.87
N ILE A 72 3.05 9.04 -37.75
CA ILE A 72 3.93 10.16 -37.41
C ILE A 72 3.36 11.08 -36.32
N VAL A 73 2.03 11.12 -36.15
CA VAL A 73 1.37 11.89 -35.08
C VAL A 73 1.78 11.41 -33.69
N ALA A 74 2.23 10.17 -33.53
CA ALA A 74 2.77 9.68 -32.27
C ALA A 74 3.96 10.49 -31.77
N ALA A 75 4.81 10.98 -32.68
CA ALA A 75 5.97 11.80 -32.31
C ALA A 75 5.55 13.08 -31.58
N TYR A 76 4.43 13.70 -31.97
CA TYR A 76 3.90 14.90 -31.30
C TYR A 76 3.56 14.63 -29.83
N TYR A 77 2.82 13.54 -29.56
CA TYR A 77 2.43 13.17 -28.19
C TYR A 77 3.65 12.83 -27.32
N ILE A 78 4.59 12.03 -27.85
CA ILE A 78 5.78 11.64 -27.10
C ILE A 78 6.66 12.84 -26.76
N ILE A 79 6.90 13.74 -27.72
CA ILE A 79 7.68 14.96 -27.49
C ILE A 79 6.96 15.87 -26.48
N TYR A 80 5.65 16.07 -26.63
CA TYR A 80 4.85 16.85 -25.69
C TYR A 80 4.95 16.31 -24.26
N ILE A 81 4.78 14.99 -24.09
CA ILE A 81 4.88 14.31 -22.81
C ILE A 81 6.25 14.52 -22.16
N ILE A 82 7.34 14.33 -22.92
CA ILE A 82 8.70 14.50 -22.40
C ILE A 82 8.93 15.94 -21.92
N ILE A 83 8.53 16.92 -22.74
CA ILE A 83 8.69 18.33 -22.43
C ILE A 83 7.90 18.69 -21.16
N ILE A 84 6.61 18.36 -21.11
CA ILE A 84 5.77 18.72 -19.97
C ILE A 84 6.22 17.99 -18.70
N ALA A 85 6.59 16.70 -18.78
CA ALA A 85 7.10 15.97 -17.62
C ALA A 85 8.38 16.63 -17.07
N PHE A 86 9.31 17.02 -17.94
CA PHE A 86 10.54 17.71 -17.53
C PHE A 86 10.23 19.03 -16.82
N PHE A 87 9.34 19.85 -17.37
CA PHE A 87 8.95 21.12 -16.73
C PHE A 87 8.20 20.90 -15.41
N MET A 88 7.27 19.95 -15.36
CA MET A 88 6.49 19.66 -14.15
C MET A 88 7.39 19.22 -12.99
N VAL A 89 8.36 18.35 -13.23
CA VAL A 89 9.34 17.94 -12.21
C VAL A 89 10.16 19.13 -11.73
N ASN A 90 10.65 19.97 -12.64
CA ASN A 90 11.46 21.13 -12.27
C ASN A 90 10.69 22.17 -11.44
N ILE A 91 9.41 22.43 -11.80
CA ILE A 91 8.55 23.34 -11.03
C ILE A 91 8.31 22.78 -9.63
N PHE A 92 7.97 21.49 -9.53
CA PHE A 92 7.72 20.86 -8.24
C PHE A 92 8.96 20.87 -7.34
N VAL A 93 10.13 20.47 -7.88
CA VAL A 93 11.40 20.48 -7.15
C VAL A 93 11.77 21.90 -6.72
N GLY A 94 11.65 22.89 -7.61
CA GLY A 94 11.92 24.29 -7.28
C GLY A 94 11.05 24.81 -6.14
N PHE A 95 9.74 24.54 -6.19
CA PHE A 95 8.81 24.95 -5.13
C PHE A 95 9.11 24.27 -3.79
N VAL A 96 9.37 22.96 -3.79
CA VAL A 96 9.69 22.19 -2.58
C VAL A 96 10.99 22.69 -1.95
N ILE A 97 12.04 22.91 -2.74
CA ILE A 97 13.33 23.40 -2.22
C ILE A 97 13.17 24.79 -1.61
N VAL A 98 12.50 25.72 -2.31
CA VAL A 98 12.29 27.09 -1.80
C VAL A 98 11.48 27.06 -0.50
N THR A 99 10.44 26.23 -0.43
CA THR A 99 9.63 26.09 0.79
C THR A 99 10.45 25.49 1.94
N PHE A 100 11.23 24.45 1.66
CA PHE A 100 12.06 23.78 2.67
C PHE A 100 13.20 24.68 3.18
N GLN A 101 13.78 25.50 2.31
CA GLN A 101 14.76 26.52 2.70
C GLN A 101 14.11 27.62 3.53
N ASN A 102 12.93 28.11 3.13
CA ASN A 102 12.23 29.15 3.88
C ASN A 102 11.83 28.68 5.28
N GLU A 103 11.14 27.54 5.40
CA GLU A 103 10.72 27.00 6.70
C GLU A 103 11.92 26.50 7.52
N GLY A 104 12.87 25.84 6.84
CA GLY A 104 14.05 25.28 7.47
C GLY A 104 14.99 26.35 8.01
N GLU A 105 15.30 27.40 7.25
CA GLU A 105 16.28 28.42 7.67
C GLU A 105 15.66 29.51 8.55
N GLN A 106 14.36 29.77 8.48
CA GLN A 106 13.71 30.80 9.32
C GLN A 106 13.84 30.50 10.82
N GLU A 107 13.82 29.24 11.24
CA GLU A 107 14.03 28.84 12.64
C GLU A 107 15.48 29.09 13.13
N TYR A 108 16.42 29.28 12.20
CA TYR A 108 17.85 29.39 12.50
C TYR A 108 18.46 30.79 12.28
N LYS A 109 17.76 31.73 11.61
CA LYS A 109 18.31 33.04 11.21
C LYS A 109 18.88 33.90 12.34
N ASN A 110 18.49 33.69 13.60
CA ASN A 110 18.85 34.55 14.74
C ASN A 110 19.55 33.85 15.92
N CYS A 111 20.13 32.65 15.73
CA CYS A 111 20.90 32.02 16.81
C CYS A 111 22.34 31.70 16.42
N GLU A 112 23.23 31.85 17.37
CA GLU A 112 24.67 31.56 17.25
C GLU A 112 25.00 30.06 17.17
N LEU A 113 24.03 29.19 17.50
CA LEU A 113 24.21 27.74 17.60
C LEU A 113 23.78 27.03 16.31
N ASP A 114 24.66 26.17 15.79
CA ASP A 114 24.39 25.28 14.66
C ASP A 114 23.31 24.23 14.99
N LYS A 115 22.65 23.69 13.96
CA LYS A 115 21.59 22.68 14.08
C LYS A 115 22.02 21.46 14.89
N ASN A 116 23.25 20.98 14.69
CA ASN A 116 23.75 19.81 15.42
C ASN A 116 23.98 20.13 16.91
N GLN A 117 24.50 21.32 17.22
CA GLN A 117 24.74 21.75 18.59
C GLN A 117 23.43 21.85 19.37
N ARG A 118 22.39 22.44 18.76
CA ARG A 118 21.06 22.52 19.35
C ARG A 118 20.47 21.13 19.63
N ASN A 119 20.54 20.21 18.67
CA ASN A 119 20.03 18.85 18.84
C ASN A 119 20.72 18.13 20.02
N CYS A 120 22.04 18.29 20.15
CA CYS A 120 22.80 17.75 21.27
C CYS A 120 22.40 18.37 22.62
N ILE A 121 22.26 19.70 22.68
CA ILE A 121 21.84 20.41 23.89
C ILE A 121 20.42 20.02 24.28
N GLU A 122 19.51 19.99 23.32
CA GLU A 122 18.12 19.59 23.52
C GLU A 122 18.03 18.16 24.04
N PHE A 123 18.77 17.23 23.45
CA PHE A 123 18.83 15.86 23.93
C PHE A 123 19.37 15.79 25.36
N ALA A 124 20.48 16.49 25.64
CA ALA A 124 21.07 16.51 26.98
C ALA A 124 20.12 17.08 28.04
N LEU A 125 19.33 18.10 27.71
CA LEU A 125 18.37 18.73 28.62
C LEU A 125 17.07 17.92 28.78
N LYS A 126 16.61 17.22 27.72
CA LYS A 126 15.32 16.51 27.70
C LYS A 126 15.42 15.02 28.01
N ALA A 127 16.61 14.42 27.96
CA ALA A 127 16.80 13.00 28.19
C ALA A 127 16.29 12.58 29.59
N LYS A 128 15.44 11.56 29.62
CA LYS A 128 14.93 10.95 30.84
C LYS A 128 15.47 9.53 30.95
N PRO A 129 15.77 9.04 32.17
CA PRO A 129 16.25 7.67 32.34
C PRO A 129 15.19 6.67 31.90
N VAL A 130 15.61 5.64 31.16
CA VAL A 130 14.75 4.54 30.74
C VAL A 130 14.42 3.66 31.95
N ARG A 131 13.14 3.40 32.20
CA ARG A 131 12.70 2.52 33.29
C ARG A 131 12.85 1.06 32.87
N ARG A 132 13.80 0.33 33.47
CA ARG A 132 13.94 -1.13 33.30
C ARG A 132 13.48 -1.84 34.57
N TYR A 133 12.49 -2.73 34.46
CA TYR A 133 12.02 -3.53 35.58
C TYR A 133 12.93 -4.75 35.79
N ILE A 134 13.41 -4.95 37.03
CA ILE A 134 14.18 -6.12 37.45
C ILE A 134 13.44 -6.78 38.62
N PRO A 135 13.01 -8.05 38.50
CA PRO A 135 12.27 -8.74 39.55
C PRO A 135 13.17 -9.11 40.74
N LYS A 136 12.60 -9.11 41.95
CA LYS A 136 13.33 -9.44 43.20
C LYS A 136 13.28 -10.93 43.57
N HIS A 137 12.23 -11.65 43.19
CA HIS A 137 12.00 -13.04 43.61
C HIS A 137 12.77 -14.04 42.74
N ARG A 138 13.37 -15.09 43.33
CA ARG A 138 14.27 -16.03 42.63
C ARG A 138 13.65 -16.73 41.42
N ILE A 139 12.43 -17.26 41.56
CA ILE A 139 11.73 -17.96 40.47
C ILE A 139 11.36 -16.97 39.36
N GLN A 140 10.84 -15.80 39.73
CA GLN A 140 10.46 -14.75 38.79
C GLN A 140 11.68 -14.23 38.02
N TYR A 141 12.83 -14.11 38.68
CA TYR A 141 14.08 -13.72 38.06
C TYR A 141 14.56 -14.73 37.02
N LYS A 142 14.43 -16.03 37.27
CA LYS A 142 14.76 -17.06 36.27
C LYS A 142 13.88 -16.97 35.02
N VAL A 143 12.57 -16.78 35.19
CA VAL A 143 11.63 -16.61 34.07
C VAL A 143 11.92 -15.31 33.31
N TRP A 144 12.15 -14.21 34.04
CA TRP A 144 12.52 -12.94 33.44
C TRP A 144 13.83 -13.00 32.66
N TRP A 145 14.84 -13.68 33.20
CA TRP A 145 16.13 -13.87 32.53
C TRP A 145 15.98 -14.70 31.25
N PHE A 146 15.12 -15.71 31.26
CA PHE A 146 14.80 -16.50 30.06
C PHE A 146 14.05 -15.69 28.99
N VAL A 147 12.99 -14.98 29.38
CA VAL A 147 12.15 -14.18 28.46
C VAL A 147 12.91 -13.00 27.87
N THR A 148 13.83 -12.39 28.64
CA THR A 148 14.65 -11.25 28.18
C THR A 148 15.92 -11.73 27.46
N SER A 149 16.07 -13.03 27.20
CA SER A 149 17.26 -13.56 26.53
C SER A 149 17.16 -13.38 25.01
N GLN A 150 18.29 -13.06 24.36
CA GLN A 150 18.34 -12.92 22.91
C GLN A 150 17.86 -14.17 22.15
N PRO A 151 18.19 -15.41 22.57
CA PRO A 151 17.67 -16.61 21.87
C PRO A 151 16.15 -16.72 21.91
N PHE A 152 15.51 -16.31 23.01
CA PHE A 152 14.05 -16.30 23.12
C PHE A 152 13.44 -15.30 22.12
N GLU A 153 13.96 -14.08 22.09
CA GLU A 153 13.51 -13.05 21.14
C GLU A 153 13.66 -13.49 19.68
N TYR A 154 14.82 -14.07 19.30
CA TYR A 154 15.01 -14.61 17.95
C TYR A 154 14.09 -15.78 17.64
N THR A 155 13.77 -16.64 18.62
CA THR A 155 12.83 -17.75 18.42
C THR A 155 11.43 -17.23 18.11
N ILE A 156 10.94 -16.26 18.87
CA ILE A 156 9.64 -15.63 18.61
C ILE A 156 9.64 -14.94 17.23
N PHE A 157 10.70 -14.21 16.90
CA PHE A 157 10.81 -13.56 15.60
C PHE A 157 10.75 -14.56 14.43
N VAL A 158 11.47 -15.68 14.53
CA VAL A 158 11.44 -16.75 13.52
C VAL A 158 10.04 -17.36 13.41
N LEU A 159 9.34 -17.56 14.53
CA LEU A 159 7.97 -18.07 14.52
C LEU A 159 6.98 -17.10 13.86
N ILE A 160 7.14 -15.78 14.05
CA ILE A 160 6.34 -14.76 13.37
C ILE A 160 6.58 -14.84 11.85
N MET A 161 7.83 -14.98 11.41
CA MET A 161 8.16 -15.14 9.99
C MET A 161 7.55 -16.42 9.41
N LEU A 162 7.67 -17.55 10.11
CA LEU A 162 7.08 -18.82 9.68
C LEU A 162 5.55 -18.76 9.62
N ASN A 163 4.90 -18.13 10.59
CA ASN A 163 3.46 -17.90 10.57
C ASN A 163 3.04 -17.04 9.35
N THR A 164 3.79 -15.98 9.06
CA THR A 164 3.53 -15.12 7.89
C THR A 164 3.65 -15.89 6.58
N ILE A 165 4.66 -16.75 6.45
CA ILE A 165 4.82 -17.65 5.29
C ILE A 165 3.64 -18.63 5.19
N THR A 166 3.20 -19.18 6.32
CA THR A 166 2.08 -20.14 6.39
C THR A 166 0.76 -19.48 5.94
N LEU A 167 0.54 -18.22 6.32
CA LEU A 167 -0.60 -17.43 5.85
C LEU A 167 -0.52 -17.13 4.34
N ALA A 168 0.67 -16.82 3.83
CA ALA A 168 0.91 -16.57 2.40
C ALA A 168 0.80 -17.82 1.52
N MET A 169 0.87 -19.01 2.10
CA MET A 169 0.77 -20.29 1.40
C MET A 169 -0.67 -20.70 1.04
N LYS A 170 -1.71 -20.03 1.57
CA LYS A 170 -3.11 -20.31 1.22
C LYS A 170 -3.40 -19.94 -0.24
N PHE A 171 -4.03 -20.85 -1.00
CA PHE A 171 -4.42 -20.61 -2.39
C PHE A 171 -5.83 -21.14 -2.72
N HIS A 172 -6.41 -20.65 -3.82
CA HIS A 172 -7.76 -21.01 -4.25
C HIS A 172 -7.83 -22.44 -4.82
N ASN A 173 -8.89 -23.19 -4.50
CA ASN A 173 -9.05 -24.61 -4.84
C ASN A 173 -7.93 -25.53 -4.30
N GLN A 174 -7.47 -25.25 -3.09
CA GLN A 174 -6.51 -26.11 -2.40
C GLN A 174 -7.14 -27.43 -1.93
N PRO A 175 -6.40 -28.56 -1.94
CA PRO A 175 -6.90 -29.83 -1.43
C PRO A 175 -7.24 -29.78 0.06
N ASP A 176 -8.26 -30.53 0.50
CA ASP A 176 -8.72 -30.56 1.90
C ASP A 176 -7.61 -30.97 2.89
N TYR A 177 -6.71 -31.89 2.49
CA TYR A 177 -5.60 -32.30 3.33
C TYR A 177 -4.62 -31.16 3.58
N TYR A 178 -4.41 -30.30 2.57
CA TYR A 178 -3.51 -29.16 2.66
C TYR A 178 -4.11 -28.07 3.54
N ASN A 179 -5.41 -27.81 3.39
CA ASN A 179 -6.11 -26.86 4.26
C ASN A 179 -6.04 -27.29 5.74
N LYS A 180 -6.33 -28.57 6.04
CA LYS A 180 -6.19 -29.12 7.40
C LYS A 180 -4.78 -28.99 7.97
N PHE A 181 -3.75 -29.16 7.14
CA PHE A 181 -2.37 -28.97 7.56
C PHE A 181 -2.07 -27.51 7.94
N LEU A 182 -2.49 -26.55 7.10
CA LEU A 182 -2.32 -25.13 7.38
C LEU A 182 -3.10 -24.67 8.62
N ASP A 183 -4.33 -25.17 8.81
CA ASP A 183 -5.13 -24.86 9.99
C ASP A 183 -4.51 -25.42 11.27
N ASN A 184 -3.96 -26.64 11.23
CA ASN A 184 -3.18 -27.20 12.35
C ASN A 184 -1.96 -26.33 12.68
N LEU A 185 -1.23 -25.83 11.67
CA LEU A 185 -0.10 -24.92 11.91
C LEU A 185 -0.55 -23.60 12.56
N ASN A 186 -1.67 -23.02 12.14
CA ASN A 186 -2.20 -21.80 12.74
C ASN A 186 -2.55 -21.98 14.23
N VAL A 187 -3.13 -23.14 14.60
CA VAL A 187 -3.39 -23.47 16.01
C VAL A 187 -2.10 -23.64 16.80
N ILE A 188 -1.07 -24.27 16.21
CA ILE A 188 0.25 -24.42 16.85
C ILE A 188 0.88 -23.04 17.10
N PHE A 189 0.92 -22.16 16.09
CA PHE A 189 1.47 -20.81 16.25
C PHE A 189 0.72 -20.01 17.32
N THR A 190 -0.62 -20.06 17.31
CA THR A 190 -1.45 -19.40 18.33
C THR A 190 -1.13 -19.91 19.73
N THR A 191 -0.94 -21.22 19.89
CA THR A 191 -0.56 -21.83 21.17
C THR A 191 0.81 -21.35 21.64
N VAL A 192 1.79 -21.25 20.74
CA VAL A 192 3.14 -20.78 21.08
C VAL A 192 3.13 -19.29 21.49
N PHE A 193 2.42 -18.43 20.77
CA PHE A 193 2.27 -17.02 21.15
C PHE A 193 1.47 -16.84 22.46
N ALA A 194 0.48 -17.70 22.73
CA ALA A 194 -0.20 -17.71 24.01
C ALA A 194 0.75 -18.12 25.17
N MET A 195 1.62 -19.11 24.96
CA MET A 195 2.65 -19.46 25.95
C MET A 195 3.65 -18.33 26.16
N GLU A 196 4.07 -17.65 25.10
CA GLU A 196 4.93 -16.46 25.18
C GLU A 196 4.30 -15.37 26.05
N PHE A 197 3.01 -15.05 25.81
CA PHE A 197 2.23 -14.12 26.62
C PHE A 197 2.26 -14.51 28.11
N VAL A 198 2.00 -15.78 28.43
CA VAL A 198 2.02 -16.28 29.81
C VAL A 198 3.41 -16.12 30.44
N PHE A 199 4.48 -16.45 29.72
CA PHE A 199 5.85 -16.28 30.22
C PHE A 199 6.21 -14.81 30.45
N LYS A 200 5.87 -13.91 29.51
CA LYS A 200 6.09 -12.47 29.66
C LYS A 200 5.29 -11.90 30.83
N LEU A 201 4.03 -12.31 31.00
CA LEU A 201 3.19 -11.88 32.13
C LEU A 201 3.77 -12.35 33.47
N ALA A 202 4.26 -13.58 33.55
CA ALA A 202 4.93 -14.12 34.73
C ALA A 202 6.26 -13.39 35.05
N ALA A 203 7.03 -12.99 34.02
CA ALA A 203 8.27 -12.25 34.17
C ALA A 203 8.05 -10.81 34.68
N PHE A 204 7.21 -10.03 34.01
CA PHE A 204 7.08 -8.60 34.21
C PHE A 204 6.01 -8.19 35.25
N ARG A 205 5.09 -9.11 35.59
CA ARG A 205 3.80 -8.84 36.28
C ARG A 205 2.89 -7.92 35.47
N PHE A 206 1.59 -7.97 35.78
CA PHE A 206 0.53 -7.17 35.14
C PHE A 206 0.92 -5.70 34.92
N LYS A 207 1.34 -4.97 35.95
CA LYS A 207 1.58 -3.52 35.85
C LYS A 207 2.68 -3.15 34.84
N ASN A 208 3.78 -3.90 34.79
CA ASN A 208 4.87 -3.56 33.87
C ASN A 208 4.64 -4.15 32.47
N TYR A 209 3.98 -5.30 32.38
CA TYR A 209 3.60 -5.90 31.10
C TYR A 209 2.67 -4.97 30.31
N PHE A 210 1.57 -4.52 30.91
CA PHE A 210 0.61 -3.60 30.27
C PHE A 210 1.10 -2.14 30.19
N GLY A 211 2.26 -1.83 30.78
CA GLY A 211 2.89 -0.52 30.65
C GLY A 211 3.73 -0.36 29.38
N ASP A 212 4.05 -1.46 28.70
CA ASP A 212 4.81 -1.48 27.46
C ASP A 212 3.86 -1.70 26.28
N ALA A 213 3.82 -0.73 25.35
CA ALA A 213 2.93 -0.76 24.20
C ALA A 213 3.13 -1.99 23.31
N TRP A 214 4.37 -2.51 23.21
CA TRP A 214 4.67 -3.68 22.40
C TRP A 214 4.11 -4.96 23.02
N ASN A 215 4.24 -5.12 24.33
CA ASN A 215 3.62 -6.24 25.05
C ASN A 215 2.08 -6.18 24.97
N VAL A 216 1.49 -4.99 25.04
CA VAL A 216 0.04 -4.81 24.85
C VAL A 216 -0.38 -5.23 23.44
N PHE A 217 0.40 -4.87 22.42
CA PHE A 217 0.15 -5.29 21.05
C PHE A 217 0.20 -6.81 20.88
N ASP A 218 1.22 -7.48 21.42
CA ASP A 218 1.33 -8.95 21.41
C ASP A 218 0.10 -9.62 22.07
N PHE A 219 -0.36 -9.08 23.20
CA PHE A 219 -1.56 -9.57 23.89
C PHE A 219 -2.82 -9.44 23.02
N ILE A 220 -2.98 -8.33 22.31
CA ILE A 220 -4.11 -8.12 21.39
C ILE A 220 -4.08 -9.14 20.26
N ILE A 221 -2.90 -9.43 19.70
CA ILE A 221 -2.74 -10.46 18.66
C ILE A 221 -3.17 -11.82 19.19
N VAL A 222 -2.68 -12.24 20.36
CA VAL A 222 -3.03 -13.53 20.97
C VAL A 222 -4.54 -13.62 21.22
N LEU A 223 -5.17 -12.56 21.76
CA LEU A 223 -6.61 -12.52 21.95
C LEU A 223 -7.37 -12.65 20.62
N GLY A 224 -6.96 -11.92 19.58
CA GLY A 224 -7.55 -12.00 18.26
C GLY A 224 -7.48 -13.41 17.68
N SER A 225 -6.32 -14.07 17.78
CA SER A 225 -6.13 -15.46 17.34
C SER A 225 -7.01 -16.46 18.10
N ILE A 226 -7.20 -16.28 19.40
CA ILE A 226 -8.10 -17.15 20.19
C ILE A 226 -9.55 -16.97 19.75
N ILE A 227 -9.99 -15.72 19.53
CA ILE A 227 -11.34 -15.42 19.05
C ILE A 227 -11.57 -16.04 17.67
N ASP A 228 -10.60 -15.94 16.76
CA ASP A 228 -10.69 -16.52 15.42
C ASP A 228 -10.86 -18.05 15.46
N ILE A 229 -10.10 -18.74 16.32
CA ILE A 229 -10.24 -20.19 16.53
C ILE A 229 -11.63 -20.54 17.07
N ILE A 230 -12.12 -19.81 18.08
CA ILE A 230 -13.45 -20.05 18.66
C ILE A 230 -14.54 -19.82 17.61
N TYR A 231 -14.42 -18.76 16.80
CA TYR A 231 -15.37 -18.46 15.74
C TYR A 231 -15.39 -19.57 14.66
N ALA A 232 -14.22 -20.10 14.29
CA ALA A 232 -14.13 -21.22 13.38
C ALA A 232 -14.81 -22.49 13.93
N GLU A 233 -14.65 -22.78 15.23
CA GLU A 233 -15.32 -23.92 15.88
C GLU A 233 -16.85 -23.75 15.92
N VAL A 234 -17.35 -22.54 16.24
CA VAL A 234 -18.79 -22.26 16.29
C VAL A 234 -19.44 -22.41 14.92
N ASN A 235 -18.84 -21.85 13.86
CA ASN A 235 -19.38 -21.99 12.51
C ASN A 235 -19.41 -23.45 12.04
N MET A 236 -18.41 -24.23 12.40
CA MET A 236 -18.37 -25.67 12.09
C MET A 236 -19.42 -26.47 12.88
N ALA A 237 -19.81 -26.00 14.06
CA ALA A 237 -20.89 -26.59 14.85
C ALA A 237 -22.28 -26.25 14.28
N GLU A 238 -22.47 -25.07 13.70
CA GLU A 238 -23.74 -24.70 13.03
C GLU A 238 -23.97 -25.44 11.70
N LEU A 239 -22.90 -25.90 11.05
CA LEU A 239 -22.95 -26.66 9.79
C LEU A 239 -23.15 -28.18 9.95
N LYS A 240 -23.19 -28.69 11.19
CA LYS A 240 -23.45 -30.10 11.53
C LYS A 240 -24.87 -30.31 12.04
#